data_AF-A0A1H2UQ52-F1
#
_entry.id   AF-A0A1H2UQ52-F1
#
_cell.length_a   1.000
_cell.length_b   1.000
_cell.length_c   1.000
_cell.angle_alpha   90.00
_cell.angle_beta   90.00
_cell.angle_gamma   90.00
#
_symmetry.space_group_name_H-M   'P 1'
#
loop_
_entity.id
_entity.type
_entity.pdbx_description
1 polymer ?
#
loop_
_entity_poly.entity_id
_entity_poly.type
_entity_poly.pdbx_seq_one_letter_code
_entity_poly.pdbx_strand_id
1 'polypeptide(L)'
;MRKDGVSINQLEREAILKFVDGNFTFTQECLSGMLKQGLSRANVMESLANGDIAEYVLDGNKNRILVKSRMKFHGRSVLVTLQLKSREIIVTQFEDSYAPPIDSGSKIDILKNLKKYA
;
A
#
# COMPACT_ATOMS: atom_id res chain seq x y z
N MET A 1 -4.75 18.50 -7.71
CA MET A 1 -5.56 17.35 -8.14
C MET A 1 -5.67 16.41 -6.94
N ARG A 2 -6.89 16.17 -6.45
CA ARG A 2 -7.14 15.35 -5.26
C ARG A 2 -7.03 13.88 -5.67
N LYS A 3 -6.33 13.08 -4.86
CA LYS A 3 -6.09 11.65 -5.08
C LYS A 3 -7.34 10.89 -4.67
N ASP A 4 -7.98 10.19 -5.60
CA ASP A 4 -9.13 9.35 -5.29
C ASP A 4 -8.64 8.02 -4.72
N GLY A 5 -8.69 7.89 -3.39
CA GLY A 5 -8.57 6.59 -2.72
C GLY A 5 -9.85 5.81 -2.95
N VAL A 6 -9.75 4.64 -3.58
CA VAL A 6 -10.91 3.79 -3.86
C VAL A 6 -11.15 2.86 -2.68
N SER A 7 -12.40 2.76 -2.22
CA SER A 7 -12.79 1.75 -1.24
C SER A 7 -12.84 0.37 -1.92
N ILE A 8 -12.01 -0.57 -1.44
CA ILE A 8 -11.88 -1.92 -1.99
C ILE A 8 -12.70 -2.88 -1.13
N ASN A 9 -13.49 -3.76 -1.75
CA ASN A 9 -14.23 -4.79 -1.01
C ASN A 9 -13.32 -5.97 -0.60
N GLN A 10 -13.82 -6.85 0.27
CA GLN A 10 -13.04 -7.96 0.81
C GLN A 10 -12.53 -8.93 -0.27
N LEU A 11 -13.35 -9.23 -1.29
CA LEU A 11 -12.97 -10.14 -2.38
C LEU A 11 -11.88 -9.52 -3.27
N GLU A 12 -12.00 -8.23 -3.57
CA GLU A 12 -10.98 -7.48 -4.32
C GLU A 12 -9.67 -7.40 -3.53
N ARG A 13 -9.74 -7.17 -2.21
CA ARG A 13 -8.58 -7.20 -1.32
C ARG A 13 -7.86 -8.56 -1.38
N GLU A 14 -8.60 -9.66 -1.27
CA GLU A 14 -8.05 -11.02 -1.37
C GLU A 14 -7.45 -11.30 -2.75
N ALA A 15 -8.11 -10.86 -3.82
CA ALA A 15 -7.61 -11.03 -5.18
C ALA A 15 -6.30 -10.25 -5.41
N ILE A 16 -6.22 -9.01 -4.90
CA ILE A 16 -5.01 -8.19 -4.97
C ILE A 16 -3.88 -8.84 -4.15
N LEU A 17 -4.15 -9.31 -2.92
CA LEU A 17 -3.12 -9.97 -2.11
C LEU A 17 -2.59 -11.25 -2.78
N LYS A 18 -3.46 -12.06 -3.38
CA LYS A 18 -3.05 -13.21 -4.21
C LYS A 18 -2.25 -12.81 -5.44
N PHE A 19 -2.54 -11.65 -6.04
CA PHE A 19 -1.74 -11.12 -7.14
C PHE A 19 -0.36 -10.64 -6.68
N VAL A 20 -0.28 -10.05 -5.48
CA VAL A 20 0.96 -9.61 -4.82
C VAL A 20 1.88 -10.77 -4.44
N ASP A 21 1.31 -11.94 -4.13
CA ASP A 21 2.03 -13.21 -3.97
C ASP A 21 2.72 -13.70 -5.27
N GLY A 22 2.57 -12.96 -6.37
CA GLY A 22 3.31 -13.15 -7.61
C GLY A 22 4.74 -12.59 -7.59
N ASN A 23 5.48 -12.86 -8.67
CA ASN A 23 6.86 -12.36 -8.84
C ASN A 23 6.89 -10.86 -9.18
N PHE A 24 6.82 -10.00 -8.16
CA PHE A 24 7.14 -8.58 -8.29
C PHE A 24 8.65 -8.35 -8.35
N THR A 25 9.09 -7.41 -9.20
CA THR A 25 10.49 -7.00 -9.31
C THR A 25 10.72 -5.67 -8.60
N PHE A 26 11.84 -5.55 -7.90
CA PHE A 26 12.20 -4.30 -7.25
C PHE A 26 12.85 -3.35 -8.24
N THR A 27 12.44 -2.07 -8.21
CA THR A 27 13.14 -1.03 -8.95
C THR A 27 14.54 -0.80 -8.35
N GLN A 28 15.48 -0.27 -9.14
CA GLN A 28 16.82 0.05 -8.65
C GLN A 28 16.80 1.06 -7.50
N GLU A 29 15.91 2.05 -7.58
CA GLU A 29 15.70 3.03 -6.51
C GLU A 29 15.21 2.37 -5.22
N CYS A 30 14.24 1.44 -5.33
CA CYS A 30 13.74 0.68 -4.20
C CYS A 30 14.87 -0.14 -3.55
N LEU A 31 15.68 -0.84 -4.35
CA LEU A 31 16.81 -1.63 -3.86
C LEU A 31 17.85 -0.78 -3.12
N SER A 32 18.14 0.41 -3.64
CA SER A 32 19.04 1.36 -2.97
C SER A 32 18.48 1.82 -1.63
N GLY A 33 17.17 2.12 -1.57
CA GLY A 33 16.47 2.48 -0.34
C GLY A 33 16.47 1.35 0.70
N MET A 34 16.21 0.12 0.26
CA MET A 34 16.25 -1.08 1.11
C MET A 34 17.63 -1.30 1.72
N LEU A 35 18.69 -1.21 0.91
CA LEU A 35 20.06 -1.39 1.38
C LEU A 35 20.41 -0.39 2.48
N LYS A 36 20.03 0.88 2.31
CA LYS A 36 20.24 1.93 3.32
C LYS A 36 19.49 1.68 4.63
N GLN A 37 18.37 0.96 4.56
CA GLN A 37 17.52 0.65 5.71
C GLN A 37 17.80 -0.74 6.31
N GLY A 38 18.75 -1.49 5.76
CA GLY A 38 19.03 -2.87 6.21
C GLY A 38 17.90 -3.85 5.92
N LEU A 39 17.07 -3.56 4.91
CA LEU A 39 15.96 -4.43 4.49
C LEU A 39 16.45 -5.48 3.50
N SER A 40 16.17 -6.75 3.80
CA SER A 40 16.41 -7.84 2.86
C SER A 40 15.20 -8.05 1.94
N ARG A 41 15.45 -8.47 0.69
CA ARG A 41 14.38 -8.79 -0.27
C ARG A 41 13.47 -9.90 0.24
N ALA A 42 14.05 -10.94 0.85
CA ALA A 42 13.30 -12.04 1.42
C ALA A 42 12.29 -11.57 2.49
N ASN A 43 12.72 -10.70 3.41
CA ASN A 43 11.85 -10.25 4.49
C ASN A 43 10.71 -9.35 3.98
N VAL A 44 10.97 -8.51 2.96
CA VAL A 44 9.93 -7.68 2.35
C VAL A 44 8.90 -8.54 1.61
N MET A 45 9.35 -9.55 0.85
CA MET A 45 8.43 -10.46 0.14
C MET A 45 7.60 -11.31 1.11
N GLU A 46 8.21 -11.85 2.17
CA GLU A 46 7.47 -12.58 3.21
C GLU A 46 6.44 -11.67 3.90
N SER A 47 6.81 -10.41 4.18
CA SER A 47 5.89 -9.45 4.78
C SER A 47 4.75 -9.09 3.81
N LEU A 48 5.03 -8.87 2.53
CA LEU A 48 4.02 -8.60 1.50
C LEU A 48 2.97 -9.71 1.40
N ALA A 49 3.39 -10.97 1.41
CA ALA A 49 2.49 -12.13 1.35
C ALA A 49 1.52 -12.19 2.55
N ASN A 50 1.89 -11.58 3.68
CA ASN A 50 1.10 -11.56 4.91
C ASN A 50 0.56 -10.16 5.25
N GLY A 51 0.65 -9.21 4.31
CA GLY A 51 0.32 -7.80 4.55
C GLY A 51 -1.15 -7.48 4.37
N ASP A 52 -1.55 -6.31 4.89
CA ASP A 52 -2.86 -5.72 4.67
C ASP A 52 -2.76 -4.56 3.68
N ILE A 53 -3.78 -4.41 2.82
CA ILE A 53 -3.88 -3.25 1.93
C ILE A 53 -4.31 -2.03 2.75
N ALA A 54 -3.47 -1.00 2.77
CA ALA A 54 -3.69 0.26 3.46
C ALA A 54 -4.27 1.34 2.54
N GLU A 55 -3.82 1.42 1.29
CA GLU A 55 -4.30 2.40 0.32
C GLU A 55 -4.29 1.81 -1.10
N TYR A 56 -5.25 2.23 -1.92
CA TYR A 56 -5.33 1.90 -3.34
C TYR A 56 -5.63 3.14 -4.15
N VAL A 57 -4.76 3.42 -5.11
CA VAL A 57 -4.81 4.63 -5.94
C VAL A 57 -4.91 4.24 -7.40
N LEU A 58 -5.99 4.69 -8.03
CA LEU A 58 -6.18 4.67 -9.48
C LEU A 58 -6.01 6.10 -10.00
N ASP A 59 -4.83 6.41 -10.55
CA ASP A 59 -4.59 7.72 -11.17
C ASP A 59 -4.03 7.55 -12.58
N GLY A 60 -4.89 7.81 -13.58
CA GLY A 60 -4.59 7.66 -14.99
C GLY A 60 -4.09 6.24 -15.33
N ASN A 61 -2.81 6.13 -15.69
CA ASN A 61 -2.14 4.87 -16.05
C ASN A 61 -1.42 4.18 -14.87
N LYS A 62 -1.50 4.74 -13.66
CA LYS A 62 -0.76 4.26 -12.48
C LYS A 62 -1.73 3.53 -11.55
N ASN A 63 -1.66 2.21 -11.59
CA ASN A 63 -2.35 1.33 -10.64
C ASN A 63 -1.40 1.07 -9.48
N ARG A 64 -1.58 1.77 -8.36
CA ARG A 64 -0.68 1.68 -7.20
C ARG A 64 -1.41 1.22 -5.97
N ILE A 65 -0.74 0.38 -5.19
CA ILE A 65 -1.25 -0.07 -3.89
C ILE A 65 -0.19 0.15 -2.83
N LEU A 66 -0.63 0.56 -1.64
CA LEU A 66 0.18 0.60 -0.44
C LEU A 66 -0.20 -0.58 0.44
N VAL A 67 0.75 -1.49 0.63
CA VAL A 67 0.60 -2.63 1.54
C VAL A 67 1.33 -2.30 2.84
N LYS A 68 0.64 -2.43 3.96
CA LYS A 68 1.20 -2.35 5.30
C LYS A 68 1.33 -3.77 5.84
N SER A 69 2.53 -4.17 6.21
CA SER A 69 2.76 -5.48 6.80
C SER A 69 3.67 -5.39 8.00
N ARG A 70 3.49 -6.29 8.97
CA ARG A 70 4.33 -6.38 10.17
C ARG A 70 5.50 -7.33 9.91
N MET A 71 6.72 -6.86 10.12
CA MET A 71 7.89 -7.74 10.10
C MET A 71 7.95 -8.58 11.37
N LYS A 72 8.00 -9.91 11.20
CA LYS A 72 8.09 -10.88 12.32
C LYS A 72 9.26 -10.60 13.27
N PHE A 73 10.42 -10.18 12.73
CA PHE A 73 11.68 -10.11 13.49
C PHE A 73 12.05 -8.73 14.02
N HIS A 74 11.28 -7.69 13.72
CA HIS A 74 11.63 -6.32 14.11
C HIS A 74 10.52 -5.55 14.84
N GLY A 75 9.31 -6.09 14.96
CA GLY A 75 8.18 -5.37 15.58
C GLY A 75 7.79 -4.07 14.85
N ARG A 76 8.41 -3.80 13.70
CA ARG A 76 8.17 -2.65 12.83
C ARG A 76 7.18 -3.06 11.74
N SER A 77 6.42 -2.07 11.28
CA SER A 77 5.65 -2.24 10.06
C SER A 77 6.52 -1.81 8.87
N VAL A 78 6.34 -2.47 7.73
CA VAL A 78 6.87 -2.05 6.45
C VAL A 78 5.70 -1.63 5.58
N LEU A 79 5.84 -0.46 4.98
CA LEU A 79 4.94 0.05 3.97
C LEU A 79 5.61 -0.17 2.60
N VAL A 80 4.86 -0.81 1.70
CA VAL A 80 5.33 -1.14 0.36
C VAL A 80 4.40 -0.56 -0.68
N THR A 81 4.94 0.24 -1.59
CA THR A 81 4.19 0.76 -2.74
C THR A 81 4.47 -0.09 -3.97
N LEU A 82 3.44 -0.75 -4.49
CA LEU A 82 3.51 -1.59 -5.69
C LEU A 82 2.87 -0.89 -6.88
N GLN A 83 3.42 -1.08 -8.08
CA GLN A 83 2.80 -0.73 -9.35
C GLN A 83 2.31 -1.97 -10.06
N LEU A 84 0.98 -2.17 -10.06
CA LEU A 84 0.36 -3.42 -10.51
C LEU A 84 0.55 -3.67 -12.01
N LYS A 85 0.57 -2.60 -12.83
CA LYS A 85 0.68 -2.70 -14.29
C LYS A 85 2.05 -3.23 -14.74
N SER A 86 3.14 -2.74 -14.12
CA SER A 86 4.51 -3.17 -14.42
C SER A 86 5.02 -4.29 -13.51
N ARG A 87 4.24 -4.67 -12.48
CA ARG A 87 4.63 -5.64 -11.45
C ARG A 87 5.91 -5.25 -10.72
N GLU A 88 6.02 -3.96 -10.40
CA GLU A 88 7.20 -3.40 -9.75
C GLU A 88 6.93 -2.98 -8.30
N ILE A 89 7.91 -3.24 -7.44
CA ILE A 89 7.99 -2.65 -6.10
C ILE A 89 8.78 -1.36 -6.24
N ILE A 90 8.11 -0.22 -5.99
CA ILE A 90 8.70 1.11 -6.22
C ILE A 90 9.30 1.67 -4.92
N VAL A 91 8.65 1.45 -3.79
CA VAL A 91 9.06 2.04 -2.50
C VAL A 91 8.85 1.02 -1.38
N THR A 92 9.81 0.95 -0.47
CA THR A 92 9.72 0.24 0.80
C THR A 92 10.20 1.18 1.91
N GLN A 93 9.43 1.29 2.99
CA GLN A 93 9.77 2.15 4.13
C GLN A 93 9.32 1.49 5.43
N PHE A 94 10.07 1.71 6.52
CA PHE A 94 9.58 1.38 7.85
C PHE A 94 8.53 2.40 8.31
N GLU A 95 7.55 1.91 9.05
CA GLU A 95 6.69 2.71 9.89
C GLU A 95 6.99 2.29 11.33
N ASP A 96 7.68 3.18 12.06
CA ASP A 96 7.95 2.97 13.47
C ASP A 96 6.63 3.14 14.25
N SER A 97 6.38 2.18 15.14
CA SER A 97 5.21 2.09 16.00
C SER A 97 5.23 3.19 17.10
N TYR A 98 5.32 4.47 16.73
CA TYR A 98 5.09 5.63 17.59
C TYR A 98 4.82 6.88 16.72
N ALA A 99 3.76 6.84 15.91
CA ALA A 99 3.11 8.04 15.42
C ALA A 99 1.72 8.12 16.08
N PRO A 100 1.35 9.24 16.74
CA PRO A 100 -0.01 9.41 17.25
C PRO A 100 -1.01 9.33 16.07
N PRO A 101 -2.29 8.98 16.34
CA PRO A 101 -3.29 8.88 15.30
C PRO A 101 -3.32 10.18 14.49
N ILE A 102 -3.25 10.06 13.17
CA ILE A 102 -3.50 11.19 12.27
C ILE A 102 -4.91 11.66 12.59
N ASP A 103 -4.98 12.88 13.11
CA ASP A 103 -6.18 13.56 13.54
C ASP A 103 -7.27 13.42 12.47
N SER A 104 -8.42 12.89 12.90
CA SER A 104 -9.61 12.70 12.10
C SER A 104 -10.21 14.07 11.76
N GLY A 105 -9.59 14.78 10.83
CA GLY A 105 -10.02 16.07 10.36
C GLY A 105 -11.05 15.96 9.24
N SER A 106 -12.30 16.27 9.59
CA SER A 106 -13.43 16.65 8.71
C SER A 106 -14.31 15.51 8.17
N LYS A 107 -15.38 15.19 8.92
CA LYS A 107 -16.63 14.68 8.34
C LYS A 107 -17.11 15.68 7.27
N ILE A 108 -17.18 15.26 6.01
CA ILE A 108 -17.94 15.98 4.98
C ILE A 108 -19.18 15.16 4.67
N ASP A 109 -20.34 15.77 4.89
CA ASP A 109 -21.67 15.21 4.66
C ASP A 109 -21.88 14.83 3.18
N ILE A 110 -21.86 13.53 2.90
CA ILE A 110 -22.09 12.93 1.57
C ILE A 110 -23.57 13.05 1.15
N LEU A 111 -24.48 13.42 2.05
CA LEU A 111 -25.93 13.45 1.80
C LEU A 111 -26.42 14.57 0.87
N LYS A 112 -25.58 15.54 0.48
CA LYS A 112 -26.03 16.66 -0.38
C LYS A 112 -25.96 16.44 -1.89
N ASN A 113 -25.32 15.38 -2.38
CA ASN A 113 -25.19 15.15 -3.84
C ASN A 113 -25.88 13.89 -4.38
N LEU A 114 -26.57 13.13 -3.53
CA LEU A 114 -27.34 11.94 -3.95
C LEU A 114 -28.71 12.24 -4.59
N LYS A 115 -29.10 13.52 -4.73
CA LYS A 115 -30.38 13.90 -5.38
C LYS A 115 -30.26 14.30 -6.85
N LYS A 116 -29.06 14.30 -7.44
CA LYS A 116 -28.88 14.74 -8.84
C LYS A 116 -28.85 13.61 -9.87
N TYR A 117 -29.05 12.37 -9.43
CA TYR A 117 -29.06 11.18 -10.27
C TYR A 117 -30.22 10.23 -9.93
N ALA A 118 -31.33 10.78 -9.43
CA ALA A 118 -32.62 10.07 -9.39
C ALA A 118 -33.39 10.36 -10.69
#